data_AF-A0A699X141-F1
#
_entry.id   AF-A0A699X141-F1
#
_cell.length_a   1.000
_cell.length_b   1.000
_cell.length_c   1.000
_cell.angle_alpha   90.00
_cell.angle_beta   90.00
_cell.angle_gamma   90.00
#
_symmetry.space_group_name_H-M   'P 1'
#
loop_
_entity.id
_entity.type
_entity.pdbx_description
1 polymer ?
#
loop_
_entity_poly.entity_id
_entity_poly.type
_entity_poly.pdbx_seq_one_letter_code
_entity_poly.pdbx_strand_id
1 'polypeptide(L)'
;THFGALKVKDAIVDRLRTSDGLRPSIDKLNPDLRVHLRLDRGEAILSLDLSGHSLHQRGYRLQQGAAPLKENLAAAILIRSGWPRIAAEGGALADPMCGVGT
;
A
#
# COMPACT_ATOMS: atom_id res chain seq x y z
N THR A 1 1.71 15.93 -13.24
CA THR A 1 1.17 14.69 -12.64
C THR A 1 -0.36 14.64 -12.58
N HIS A 2 -1.08 15.77 -12.46
CA HIS A 2 -2.55 15.78 -12.37
C HIS A 2 -3.31 15.47 -13.69
N PHE A 3 -2.77 15.87 -14.85
CA PHE A 3 -3.44 15.71 -16.14
C PHE A 3 -3.74 14.24 -16.50
N GLY A 4 -2.77 13.34 -16.30
CA GLY A 4 -2.96 11.91 -16.60
C GLY A 4 -4.06 11.28 -15.74
N ALA A 5 -4.11 11.62 -14.45
CA ALA A 5 -5.17 11.15 -13.55
C ALA A 5 -6.56 11.62 -14.01
N LEU A 6 -6.69 12.88 -14.44
CA LEU A 6 -7.96 13.40 -14.98
C LEU A 6 -8.38 12.68 -16.25
N LYS A 7 -7.45 12.46 -17.20
CA LYS A 7 -7.75 11.76 -18.46
C LYS A 7 -8.15 10.31 -18.25
N VAL A 8 -7.47 9.60 -17.35
CA VAL A 8 -7.84 8.22 -17.00
C VAL A 8 -9.22 8.18 -16.33
N LYS A 9 -9.47 9.08 -15.39
CA LYS A 9 -10.79 9.20 -14.73
C LYS A 9 -11.90 9.45 -15.75
N ASP A 10 -11.70 10.39 -16.69
CA ASP A 10 -12.68 10.68 -17.73
C ASP A 10 -12.95 9.45 -18.60
N ALA A 11 -11.89 8.75 -19.04
CA ALA A 11 -12.02 7.53 -19.83
C ALA A 11 -12.78 6.40 -19.10
N ILE A 12 -12.49 6.21 -17.80
CA ILE A 12 -13.21 5.22 -16.96
C ILE A 12 -14.68 5.60 -16.83
N VAL A 13 -14.98 6.87 -16.54
CA VAL A 13 -16.36 7.37 -16.42
C VAL A 13 -17.10 7.20 -17.75
N ASP A 14 -16.49 7.55 -18.87
CA ASP A 14 -17.11 7.38 -20.19
C ASP A 14 -17.40 5.92 -20.49
N ARG A 15 -16.47 5.01 -20.17
CA ARG A 15 -16.69 3.57 -20.38
C ARG A 15 -17.81 3.02 -19.52
N LEU A 16 -17.86 3.37 -18.23
CA LEU A 16 -18.92 2.91 -17.32
C LEU A 16 -20.28 3.53 -17.65
N ARG A 17 -20.30 4.79 -18.07
CA ARG A 17 -21.55 5.45 -18.49
C ARG A 17 -22.15 4.81 -19.74
N THR A 18 -21.34 4.25 -20.65
CA THR A 18 -21.91 3.60 -21.86
C THR A 18 -22.76 2.37 -21.58
N SER A 19 -22.57 1.68 -20.45
CA SER A 19 -23.31 0.44 -20.16
C SER A 19 -24.73 0.68 -19.62
N ASP A 20 -24.94 1.67 -18.78
CA ASP A 20 -26.21 1.92 -18.07
C ASP A 20 -26.64 3.40 -18.03
N GLY A 21 -25.83 4.30 -18.62
CA GLY A 21 -26.05 5.74 -18.61
C GLY A 21 -25.68 6.41 -17.28
N LEU A 22 -25.29 5.66 -16.25
CA LEU A 22 -25.03 6.18 -14.92
C LEU A 22 -23.58 6.63 -14.80
N ARG A 23 -23.39 7.81 -14.20
CA ARG A 23 -22.06 8.33 -13.90
C ARG A 23 -21.68 7.89 -12.48
N PRO A 24 -20.56 7.16 -12.29
CA PRO A 24 -20.09 6.84 -10.95
C PRO A 24 -19.67 8.12 -10.20
N SER A 25 -19.93 8.14 -8.90
CA SER A 25 -19.45 9.18 -7.99
C SER A 25 -17.94 9.06 -7.79
N ILE A 26 -17.30 10.14 -7.34
CA ILE A 26 -15.87 10.17 -7.06
C ILE A 26 -15.68 10.72 -5.65
N ASP A 27 -15.18 9.88 -4.74
CA ASP A 27 -14.73 10.28 -3.41
C ASP A 27 -13.20 10.26 -3.36
N LYS A 28 -12.59 11.39 -2.96
CA LYS A 28 -11.12 11.51 -2.85
C LYS A 28 -10.59 11.04 -1.50
N LEU A 29 -11.43 11.02 -0.48
CA LEU A 29 -11.08 10.68 0.89
C LEU A 29 -11.32 9.19 1.14
N ASN A 30 -12.51 8.70 0.81
CA ASN A 30 -12.91 7.32 1.06
C ASN A 30 -13.54 6.64 -0.16
N PRO A 31 -12.77 6.42 -1.25
CA PRO A 31 -13.29 5.72 -2.43
C PRO A 31 -13.49 4.22 -2.16
N ASP A 32 -14.57 3.67 -2.70
CA ASP A 32 -14.81 2.21 -2.70
C ASP A 32 -13.81 1.45 -3.58
N LEU A 33 -13.30 2.10 -4.64
CA LEU A 33 -12.34 1.54 -5.57
C LEU A 33 -11.25 2.57 -5.91
N ARG A 34 -9.99 2.16 -5.74
CA ARG A 34 -8.82 2.95 -6.15
C ARG A 34 -8.19 2.33 -7.39
N VAL A 35 -7.93 3.17 -8.38
CA VAL A 35 -7.29 2.77 -9.64
C VAL A 35 -5.93 3.45 -9.74
N HIS A 36 -4.88 2.68 -10.01
CA HIS A 36 -3.53 3.18 -10.21
C HIS A 36 -3.14 3.08 -11.68
N LEU A 37 -2.53 4.16 -12.18
CA LEU A 37 -1.85 4.17 -13.47
C LEU A 37 -0.35 4.33 -13.22
N ARG A 38 0.45 3.38 -13.71
CA ARG A 38 1.91 3.54 -13.84
C ARG A 38 2.24 3.72 -15.31
N LEU A 39 2.87 4.85 -15.64
CA LEU A 39 3.42 5.11 -16.97
C LEU A 39 4.94 5.06 -16.88
N ASP A 40 5.55 4.14 -17.61
CA ASP A 40 6.99 3.96 -17.65
C ASP A 40 7.44 3.67 -19.08
N ARG A 41 8.35 4.49 -19.62
CA ARG A 41 8.90 4.34 -21.00
C ARG A 41 7.85 4.14 -22.10
N GLY A 42 6.70 4.80 -21.98
CA GLY A 42 5.60 4.71 -22.96
C GLY A 42 4.62 3.56 -22.71
N GLU A 43 4.89 2.68 -21.75
CA GLU A 43 3.98 1.62 -21.34
C GLU A 43 3.10 2.08 -20.17
N ALA A 44 1.79 1.93 -20.34
CA ALA A 44 0.79 2.30 -19.34
C ALA A 44 0.16 1.05 -18.72
N ILE A 45 0.37 0.87 -17.41
CA ILE A 45 -0.20 -0.25 -16.65
C ILE A 45 -1.30 0.32 -15.74
N LEU A 46 -2.52 -0.18 -15.91
CA LEU A 46 -3.67 0.14 -15.07
C LEU A 46 -3.94 -1.01 -14.09
N SER A 47 -4.09 -0.71 -12.80
CA SER A 47 -4.35 -1.71 -11.76
C SER A 47 -5.37 -1.23 -10.73
N LEU A 48 -6.01 -2.18 -10.05
CA LEU A 48 -6.90 -1.92 -8.92
C LEU A 48 -6.12 -2.10 -7.62
N ASP A 49 -6.26 -1.15 -6.70
CA ASP A 49 -5.75 -1.29 -5.34
C ASP A 49 -6.80 -1.97 -4.46
N LEU A 50 -6.46 -3.18 -4.02
CA LEU A 50 -7.26 -4.02 -3.13
C LEU A 50 -6.89 -3.86 -1.65
N SER A 51 -5.79 -3.14 -1.35
CA SER A 51 -5.31 -2.91 0.01
C SER A 51 -5.93 -1.66 0.63
N GLY A 52 -6.17 -0.63 -0.20
CA GLY A 52 -6.63 0.69 0.23
C GLY A 52 -5.52 1.43 0.96
N HIS A 53 -5.25 1.07 2.21
CA HIS A 53 -4.15 1.64 2.97
C HIS A 53 -2.84 0.90 2.68
N SER A 54 -1.71 1.58 2.88
CA SER A 54 -0.42 0.94 2.68
C SER A 54 -0.26 -0.23 3.64
N LEU A 55 0.13 -1.41 3.12
CA LEU A 55 0.20 -2.65 3.89
C LEU A 55 1.18 -2.59 5.07
N HIS A 56 2.11 -1.64 5.16
CA HIS A 56 2.90 -1.49 6.38
C HIS A 56 2.02 -1.11 7.59
N GLN A 57 0.88 -0.47 7.38
CA GLN A 57 -0.05 -0.09 8.45
C GLN A 57 -0.83 -1.33 8.93
N ARG A 58 -0.30 -2.01 9.95
CA ARG A 58 -0.90 -3.24 10.50
C ARG A 58 -1.92 -3.00 11.61
N GLY A 59 -2.16 -1.75 12.00
CA GLY A 59 -3.20 -1.37 12.97
C GLY A 59 -2.78 -1.42 14.44
N TYR A 60 -1.61 -1.97 14.80
CA TYR A 60 -1.13 -2.01 16.19
C TYR A 60 -0.35 -0.76 16.63
N ARG A 61 0.10 0.07 15.68
CA ARG A 61 0.88 1.26 16.00
C ARG A 61 -0.01 2.34 16.58
N LEU A 62 -0.01 2.46 17.91
CA LEU A 62 -0.74 3.49 18.66
C LEU A 62 0.09 4.78 18.83
N GLN A 63 1.42 4.69 18.77
CA GLN A 63 2.33 5.83 18.94
C GLN A 63 3.26 5.99 17.74
N GLN A 64 3.34 7.20 17.20
CA GLN A 64 4.36 7.58 16.21
C GLN A 64 5.57 8.12 16.96
N GLY A 65 6.62 7.31 17.12
CA GLY A 65 7.92 7.80 17.56
C GLY A 65 8.61 8.63 16.47
N ALA A 66 9.80 9.15 16.76
CA ALA A 66 10.61 9.81 15.75
C ALA A 66 11.14 8.77 14.75
N ALA A 67 10.67 8.82 13.50
CA ALA A 67 11.12 8.00 12.38
C ALA A 67 11.09 6.46 12.62
N PRO A 68 9.91 5.86 12.86
CA PRO A 68 9.82 4.42 13.06
C PRO A 68 10.11 3.64 11.76
N LEU A 69 10.74 2.47 11.90
CA LEU A 69 10.96 1.54 10.81
C LEU A 69 9.60 1.11 10.22
N LYS A 70 9.49 0.94 8.89
CA LYS A 70 8.28 0.36 8.32
C LYS A 70 8.18 -1.12 8.68
N GLU A 71 6.99 -1.55 9.06
CA GLU A 71 6.66 -2.90 9.51
C GLU A 71 7.07 -3.97 8.48
N ASN A 72 6.84 -3.70 7.20
CA ASN A 72 7.24 -4.60 6.13
C ASN A 72 8.77 -4.70 5.96
N LEU A 73 9.51 -3.63 6.26
CA LEU A 73 10.96 -3.63 6.27
C LEU A 73 11.51 -4.37 7.50
N ALA A 74 10.92 -4.17 8.67
CA ALA A 74 11.24 -4.93 9.88
C ALA A 74 11.08 -6.44 9.65
N ALA A 75 9.95 -6.86 9.07
CA ALA A 75 9.71 -8.26 8.68
C ALA A 75 10.76 -8.77 7.67
N ALA A 76 11.12 -7.96 6.68
CA ALA A 76 12.16 -8.33 5.70
C ALA A 76 13.54 -8.54 6.35
N ILE A 77 13.91 -7.71 7.34
CA ILE A 77 15.16 -7.85 8.10
C ILE A 77 15.18 -9.17 8.87
N LEU A 78 14.08 -9.53 9.56
CA LEU A 78 13.97 -10.79 10.29
C LEU A 78 14.08 -12.01 9.37
N ILE A 79 13.41 -11.96 8.20
CA ILE A 79 13.53 -13.03 7.20
C ILE A 79 14.99 -13.15 6.74
N ARG A 80 15.64 -12.02 6.45
CA ARG A 80 17.03 -11.97 5.98
C ARG A 80 18.05 -12.37 7.03
N SER A 81 17.78 -12.19 8.32
CA SER A 81 18.63 -12.67 9.41
C SER A 81 18.48 -14.17 9.69
N GLY A 82 17.58 -14.86 8.98
CA GLY A 82 17.28 -16.27 9.23
C GLY A 82 16.46 -16.48 10.50
N TRP A 83 15.84 -15.43 11.04
CA TRP A 83 15.06 -15.48 12.27
C TRP A 83 14.01 -16.58 12.30
N PRO A 84 13.22 -16.85 11.22
CA PRO A 84 12.21 -17.92 11.26
C PRO A 84 12.78 -19.29 11.65
N ARG A 85 14.01 -19.62 11.20
CA ARG A 85 14.68 -20.87 11.54
C ARG A 85 15.18 -20.85 13.00
N ILE A 86 15.84 -19.77 13.40
CA ILE A 86 16.36 -19.59 14.77
C ILE A 86 15.22 -19.69 15.80
N ALA A 87 14.08 -19.04 15.51
CA ALA A 87 12.90 -19.09 16.36
C ALA A 87 12.31 -20.51 16.46
N ALA A 88 12.24 -21.25 15.35
CA ALA A 88 11.76 -22.62 15.33
C ALA A 88 12.65 -23.58 16.13
N GLU A 89 13.94 -23.28 16.24
CA GLU A 89 14.91 -24.01 17.07
C GLU A 89 14.89 -23.57 18.55
N GLY A 90 14.04 -22.61 18.93
CA GLY A 90 13.91 -22.11 20.31
C GLY A 90 14.88 -20.97 20.67
N GLY A 91 15.50 -20.31 19.69
CA GLY A 91 16.39 -19.18 19.91
C GLY A 91 15.66 -17.93 20.43
N ALA A 92 16.40 -17.06 21.12
CA ALA A 92 15.91 -15.77 21.61
C ALA A 92 16.24 -14.62 20.65
N LEU A 93 15.39 -13.57 20.64
CA LEU A 93 15.60 -12.32 19.89
C LEU A 93 15.80 -11.16 20.86
N ALA A 94 16.80 -10.33 20.59
CA ALA A 94 17.01 -9.08 21.30
C ALA A 94 17.34 -7.97 20.30
N ASP A 95 16.63 -6.85 20.43
CA ASP A 95 16.98 -5.58 19.78
C ASP A 95 17.30 -4.57 20.89
N PRO A 96 18.60 -4.26 21.13
CA PRO A 96 19.00 -3.36 22.21
C PRO A 96 18.67 -1.88 21.93
N MET A 97 18.20 -1.56 20.72
CA MET A 97 17.85 -0.21 20.29
C MET A 97 16.45 -0.21 19.65
N CYS A 98 15.51 -0.97 20.24
CA CYS A 98 14.20 -1.26 19.65
C CYS A 98 13.29 -0.05 19.42
N GLY A 99 13.60 1.11 20.02
CA GLY A 99 12.83 2.34 19.84
C GLY A 99 11.36 2.13 20.21
N VAL A 100 10.45 2.36 19.24
CA VAL A 100 9.01 2.10 19.42
C VAL A 100 8.60 0.64 19.30
N GLY A 101 9.55 -0.27 19.11
CA GLY A 101 9.33 -1.72 19.06
C GLY A 101 8.48 -2.17 17.88
N THR A 102 8.64 -1.54 16.70
CA THR A 102 7.77 -1.80 15.54
C THR A 102 7.77 -3.26 15.15
#